data_AF-A0A4R6QRQ9-F1
#
_entry.id   AF-A0A4R6QRQ9-F1
#
_cell.length_a   1.000
_cell.length_b   1.000
_cell.length_c   1.000
_cell.angle_alpha   90.00
_cell.angle_beta   90.00
_cell.angle_gamma   90.00
#
_symmetry.space_group_name_H-M   'P 1'
#
loop_
_entity.id
_entity.type
_entity.pdbx_description
1 polymer ?
#
loop_
_entity_poly.entity_id
_entity_poly.type
_entity_poly.pdbx_seq_one_letter_code
_entity_poly.pdbx_strand_id
1 'polypeptide(L)'
;MPKNKGLPYPLAAIALLVAPLLLQQLGNGPVRIVNQALLYVLLALGMNIVVGYAGLLDLGYVAFYALGAYVLALLCSPHLSEKFAGVHALFPAGLHTPWWLVIPLGAGLAGLLGVLLGAPPLKLHGDYLAGVIMGALLLSALPEVLR
;
A
#
# COMPACT_ATOMS: atom_id res chain seq x y z
N MET A 1 26.94 -34.92 -7.29
CA MET A 1 26.34 -34.12 -6.20
C MET A 1 24.96 -33.63 -6.64
N PRO A 2 23.85 -34.05 -6.00
CA PRO A 2 22.51 -33.66 -6.42
C PRO A 2 22.33 -32.16 -6.18
N LYS A 3 22.07 -31.43 -7.26
CA LYS A 3 21.91 -29.97 -7.28
C LYS A 3 20.52 -29.64 -6.70
N ASN A 4 20.47 -29.42 -5.39
CA ASN A 4 19.24 -29.14 -4.65
C ASN A 4 18.69 -27.76 -5.04
N LYS A 5 17.87 -27.71 -6.10
CA LYS A 5 17.31 -26.47 -6.67
C LYS A 5 16.30 -25.77 -5.74
N GLY A 6 15.89 -26.38 -4.63
CA GLY A 6 14.98 -25.79 -3.64
C GLY A 6 15.66 -24.97 -2.54
N LEU A 7 16.97 -25.14 -2.34
CA LEU A 7 17.74 -24.45 -1.30
C LEU A 7 18.15 -22.98 -1.58
N PRO A 8 18.32 -22.49 -2.83
CA PRO A 8 18.80 -21.13 -3.05
C PRO A 8 17.73 -20.05 -2.80
N TYR A 9 16.45 -20.36 -3.03
CA TYR A 9 15.34 -19.42 -2.83
C TYR A 9 15.13 -18.98 -1.37
N PRO A 10 15.04 -19.90 -0.38
CA PRO A 10 14.92 -19.50 1.02
C PRO A 10 16.17 -18.77 1.51
N LEU A 11 17.36 -19.15 1.02
CA LEU A 11 18.62 -18.48 1.38
C LEU A 11 18.65 -17.03 0.87
N ALA A 12 18.19 -16.80 -0.36
CA ALA A 12 18.07 -15.47 -0.95
C ALA A 12 17.04 -14.60 -0.21
N ALA A 13 15.91 -15.17 0.20
CA ALA A 13 14.89 -14.47 0.99
C ALA A 13 15.43 -14.04 2.37
N ILE A 14 16.16 -14.93 3.04
CA ILE A 14 16.80 -14.63 4.33
C ILE A 14 17.89 -13.56 4.16
N ALA A 15 18.71 -13.66 3.12
CA ALA A 15 19.73 -12.65 2.82
C ALA A 15 19.09 -11.26 2.57
N LEU A 16 17.95 -11.21 1.86
CA LEU A 16 17.22 -9.98 1.60
C LEU A 16 16.66 -9.34 2.88
N LEU A 17 16.18 -10.15 3.84
CA LEU A 17 15.68 -9.70 5.13
C LEU A 17 16.79 -9.19 6.06
N VAL A 18 17.98 -9.79 6.01
CA VAL A 18 19.12 -9.45 6.88
C VAL A 18 19.95 -8.28 6.32
N ALA A 19 19.90 -8.03 5.01
CA ALA A 19 20.61 -6.94 4.34
C ALA A 19 20.40 -5.55 4.98
N PRO A 20 19.16 -5.07 5.28
CA PRO A 20 18.97 -3.77 5.90
C PRO A 20 19.51 -3.69 7.34
N LEU A 21 19.49 -4.81 8.09
CA LEU A 21 20.01 -4.89 9.47
C LEU A 21 21.54 -4.75 9.52
N LEU A 22 22.24 -5.34 8.56
CA LEU A 22 23.71 -5.21 8.46
C LEU A 22 24.12 -3.82 7.97
N LEU A 23 23.37 -3.26 7.03
CA LEU A 23 23.63 -1.91 6.50
C LEU A 23 23.28 -0.79 7.47
N GLN A 24 22.50 -1.08 8.52
CA GLN A 24 22.22 -0.14 9.60
C GLN A 24 23.49 0.28 10.37
N GLN A 25 24.55 -0.51 10.33
CA GLN A 25 25.84 -0.17 10.95
C GLN A 25 26.68 0.84 10.15
N LEU A 26 26.33 1.09 8.88
CA LEU A 26 27.05 1.99 7.95
C LEU A 26 26.37 3.38 7.80
N GLY A 27 25.25 3.62 8.48
CA GLY A 27 24.54 4.90 8.52
C GLY A 27 23.19 4.91 7.78
N ASN A 28 22.43 6.01 7.92
CA ASN A 28 21.02 6.08 7.51
C ASN A 28 20.78 6.21 5.99
N GLY A 29 21.79 6.60 5.23
CA GLY A 29 21.73 6.75 3.77
C GLY A 29 21.47 5.42 3.03
N PRO A 30 22.37 4.42 3.14
CA PRO A 30 22.21 3.13 2.47
C PRO A 30 20.95 2.37 2.90
N VAL A 31 20.55 2.48 4.18
CA VAL A 31 19.33 1.82 4.70
C VAL A 31 18.07 2.33 3.99
N ARG A 32 17.96 3.65 3.75
CA ARG A 32 16.80 4.23 3.04
C ARG A 32 16.71 3.73 1.60
N ILE A 33 17.85 3.67 0.90
CA ILE A 33 17.92 3.19 -0.48
C ILE A 33 17.51 1.71 -0.54
N VAL A 34 18.02 0.89 0.37
CA VAL A 34 17.70 -0.53 0.43
C VAL A 34 16.24 -0.78 0.81
N ASN A 35 15.69 -0.03 1.77
CA ASN A 35 14.27 -0.13 2.11
C ASN A 35 13.36 0.21 0.91
N GLN A 36 13.69 1.28 0.17
CA GLN A 36 12.94 1.65 -1.04
C GLN A 36 13.06 0.58 -2.14
N ALA A 37 14.25 0.01 -2.32
CA ALA A 37 14.48 -1.06 -3.27
C ALA A 37 13.69 -2.33 -2.91
N LEU A 38 13.74 -2.77 -1.64
CA LEU A 38 12.97 -3.93 -1.15
C LEU A 38 11.47 -3.73 -1.36
N LEU A 39 10.98 -2.53 -1.08
CA LEU A 39 9.58 -2.16 -1.28
C LEU A 39 9.18 -2.30 -2.76
N TYR A 40 9.99 -1.80 -3.70
CA TYR A 40 9.71 -1.97 -5.13
C TYR A 40 9.83 -3.43 -5.60
N VAL A 41 10.76 -4.21 -5.04
CA VAL A 41 10.85 -5.64 -5.32
C VAL A 41 9.59 -6.38 -4.85
N LEU A 42 9.10 -6.07 -3.65
CA LEU A 42 7.86 -6.65 -3.12
C LEU A 42 6.65 -6.27 -3.99
N LEU A 43 6.59 -5.00 -4.41
CA LEU A 43 5.54 -4.50 -5.30
C LEU A 43 5.58 -5.24 -6.64
N ALA A 44 6.75 -5.34 -7.28
CA ALA A 44 6.93 -6.05 -8.55
C ALA A 44 6.60 -7.55 -8.43
N LEU A 45 6.99 -8.19 -7.33
CA LEU A 45 6.67 -9.59 -7.05
C LEU A 45 5.15 -9.80 -6.94
N GLY A 46 4.45 -8.97 -6.18
CA GLY A 46 2.99 -9.08 -6.05
C GLY A 46 2.27 -8.80 -7.36
N MET A 47 2.73 -7.84 -8.17
CA MET A 47 2.21 -7.61 -9.51
C MET A 47 2.43 -8.83 -10.42
N ASN A 48 3.59 -9.47 -10.35
CA ASN A 48 3.90 -10.68 -11.10
C ASN A 48 2.99 -11.86 -10.72
N ILE A 49 2.61 -11.96 -9.44
CA ILE A 49 1.64 -12.96 -8.97
C ILE A 49 0.25 -12.65 -9.56
N VAL A 50 -0.25 -11.42 -9.40
CA VAL A 50 -1.60 -11.06 -9.88
C VAL A 50 -1.73 -11.26 -11.40
N VAL A 51 -0.76 -10.76 -12.18
CA VAL A 51 -0.76 -10.92 -13.64
C VAL A 51 -0.54 -12.38 -14.04
N GLY A 52 0.35 -13.09 -13.35
CA GLY A 52 0.67 -14.49 -13.64
C GLY A 52 -0.47 -15.46 -13.38
N TYR A 53 -1.30 -15.20 -12.36
CA TYR A 53 -2.45 -16.06 -12.03
C TYR A 53 -3.76 -15.61 -12.69
N ALA A 54 -4.02 -14.31 -12.83
CA ALA A 54 -5.27 -13.80 -13.42
C ALA A 54 -5.18 -13.57 -14.94
N GLY A 55 -3.98 -13.49 -15.51
CA GLY A 55 -3.74 -13.22 -16.93
C GLY A 55 -4.11 -11.80 -17.39
N LEU A 56 -4.48 -10.91 -16.47
CA LEU A 56 -4.92 -9.54 -16.72
C LEU A 56 -4.07 -8.54 -15.92
N LEU A 57 -3.83 -7.37 -16.50
CA LEU A 57 -3.13 -6.27 -15.84
C LEU A 57 -4.05 -5.58 -14.84
N ASP A 58 -3.77 -5.72 -13.55
CA ASP A 58 -4.47 -5.00 -12.49
C ASP A 58 -3.76 -3.68 -12.14
N LEU A 59 -4.32 -2.56 -12.60
CA LEU A 59 -3.85 -1.21 -12.27
C LEU A 59 -4.21 -0.78 -10.85
N GLY A 60 -5.18 -1.45 -10.21
CA GLY A 60 -5.63 -1.17 -8.85
C GLY A 60 -4.61 -1.58 -7.78
N TYR A 61 -3.72 -2.52 -8.10
CA TYR A 61 -2.71 -3.06 -7.18
C TYR A 61 -1.85 -1.95 -6.53
N VAL A 62 -1.33 -1.01 -7.33
CA VAL A 62 -0.49 0.09 -6.81
C VAL A 62 -1.32 1.09 -6.01
N ALA A 63 -2.58 1.33 -6.39
CA ALA A 63 -3.48 2.25 -5.69
C ALA A 63 -3.85 1.73 -4.29
N PHE A 64 -4.17 0.45 -4.15
CA PHE A 64 -4.47 -0.16 -2.85
C PHE A 64 -3.22 -0.29 -1.97
N TYR A 65 -2.05 -0.58 -2.56
CA TYR A 65 -0.77 -0.53 -1.87
C TYR A 65 -0.51 0.87 -1.26
N ALA A 66 -0.65 1.94 -2.06
CA ALA A 66 -0.44 3.30 -1.60
C ALA A 66 -1.45 3.73 -0.52
N LEU A 67 -2.71 3.32 -0.66
CA LEU A 67 -3.76 3.57 0.33
C LEU A 67 -3.40 2.94 1.69
N GLY A 68 -3.00 1.67 1.70
CA GLY A 68 -2.60 0.98 2.94
C GLY A 68 -1.36 1.59 3.59
N ALA A 69 -0.35 1.95 2.79
CA ALA A 69 0.85 2.63 3.26
C ALA A 69 0.52 4.00 3.87
N TYR A 70 -0.40 4.77 3.26
CA TYR A 70 -0.84 6.06 3.78
C TYR A 70 -1.60 5.92 5.10
N VAL A 71 -2.51 4.95 5.19
CA VAL A 71 -3.24 4.66 6.45
C VAL A 71 -2.27 4.29 7.57
N LEU A 72 -1.32 3.39 7.30
CA LEU A 72 -0.27 3.03 8.27
C LEU A 72 0.63 4.22 8.63
N ALA A 73 0.98 5.08 7.67
CA ALA A 73 1.76 6.28 7.92
C ALA A 73 1.00 7.30 8.79
N LEU A 74 -0.31 7.46 8.56
CA LEU A 74 -1.17 8.30 9.40
C LEU A 74 -1.30 7.75 10.83
N LEU A 75 -1.45 6.43 10.97
CA LEU A 75 -1.48 5.78 12.28
C LEU A 75 -0.15 5.93 13.01
N CYS A 76 0.99 5.68 12.35
CA CYS A 76 2.30 5.85 12.98
C CYS A 76 2.70 7.31 13.22
N SER A 77 1.98 8.30 12.66
CA SER A 77 2.31 9.72 12.81
C SER A 77 1.54 10.37 13.96
N PRO A 78 2.20 11.22 14.79
CA PRO A 78 1.53 11.94 15.89
C PRO A 78 0.42 12.90 15.43
N HIS A 79 0.38 13.26 14.14
CA HIS A 79 -0.65 14.13 13.56
C HIS A 79 -2.09 13.63 13.76
N LEU A 80 -2.30 12.31 13.83
CA LEU A 80 -3.63 11.73 14.04
C LEU A 80 -4.09 11.90 15.50
N SER A 81 -3.16 11.85 16.45
CA SER A 81 -3.42 12.04 17.89
C SER A 81 -3.77 13.50 18.23
N GLU A 82 -3.21 14.47 17.49
CA GLU A 82 -3.47 15.90 17.72
C GLU A 82 -4.81 16.37 17.13
N LYS A 83 -5.25 15.80 15.99
CA LYS A 83 -6.46 16.23 15.27
C LYS A 83 -7.74 15.54 15.73
N PHE A 84 -7.66 14.32 16.29
CA PHE A 84 -8.83 13.53 16.70
C PHE A 84 -8.83 13.24 18.21
N ALA A 85 -9.62 14.01 18.97
CA ALA A 85 -9.76 13.89 20.42
C ALA A 85 -10.25 12.50 20.90
N GLY A 86 -11.02 11.77 20.08
CA GLY A 86 -11.45 10.40 20.39
C GLY A 86 -10.34 9.35 20.35
N VAL A 87 -9.28 9.59 19.56
CA VAL A 87 -8.09 8.71 19.47
C VAL A 87 -7.12 9.03 20.62
N HIS A 88 -7.06 10.30 21.03
CA HIS A 88 -6.30 10.77 22.20
C HIS A 88 -6.77 10.12 23.51
N ALA A 89 -8.09 9.90 23.67
CA ALA A 89 -8.68 9.27 24.85
C ALA A 89 -8.37 7.75 24.98
N LEU A 90 -8.09 7.07 23.87
CA LEU A 90 -7.74 5.64 23.84
C LEU A 90 -6.22 5.41 23.87
N PHE A 91 -5.40 6.39 23.45
CA PHE A 91 -3.93 6.28 23.38
C PHE A 91 -3.21 7.54 23.91
N PRO A 92 -3.12 7.72 25.25
CA PRO A 92 -2.61 8.94 25.89
C PRO A 92 -1.09 9.18 25.76
N ALA A 93 -0.31 8.20 25.28
CA ALA A 93 1.14 8.30 25.12
C ALA A 93 1.59 8.60 23.67
N GLY A 94 0.64 8.94 22.78
CA GLY A 94 0.86 8.96 21.34
C GLY A 94 0.81 7.55 20.74
N LEU A 95 0.56 7.44 19.44
CA LEU A 95 0.52 6.17 18.71
C LEU A 95 1.92 5.56 18.49
N HIS A 96 2.75 5.59 19.53
CA HIS A 96 3.96 4.75 19.64
C HIS A 96 3.60 3.36 20.21
N THR A 97 2.34 2.93 20.06
CA THR A 97 1.86 1.62 20.46
C THR A 97 2.72 0.52 19.83
N PRO A 98 2.84 -0.65 20.47
CA PRO A 98 3.63 -1.76 19.94
C PRO A 98 3.19 -2.03 18.50
N TRP A 99 4.16 -2.16 17.59
CA TRP A 99 3.95 -2.40 16.16
C TRP A 99 2.94 -3.52 15.88
N TRP A 100 2.86 -4.51 16.78
CA TRP A 100 1.86 -5.58 16.81
C TRP A 100 0.40 -5.14 16.82
N LEU A 101 0.07 -4.00 17.43
CA LEU A 101 -1.30 -3.47 17.51
C LEU A 101 -1.61 -2.58 16.30
N VAL A 102 -0.60 -1.85 15.82
CA VAL A 102 -0.74 -0.91 14.69
C VAL A 102 -0.98 -1.66 13.37
N ILE A 103 -0.33 -2.82 13.18
CA ILE A 103 -0.50 -3.64 11.97
C ILE A 103 -1.96 -4.11 11.77
N PRO A 104 -2.61 -4.81 12.71
CA PRO A 104 -3.99 -5.29 12.52
C PRO A 104 -5.00 -4.13 12.45
N LEU A 105 -4.79 -3.07 13.23
CA LEU A 105 -5.68 -1.92 13.25
C LEU A 105 -5.56 -1.13 11.94
N GLY A 106 -4.34 -0.93 11.45
CA GLY A 106 -4.08 -0.31 10.15
C GLY A 106 -4.54 -1.16 8.97
N ALA A 107 -4.32 -2.48 9.02
CA ALA A 107 -4.85 -3.41 8.02
C ALA A 107 -6.39 -3.42 8.01
N GLY A 108 -7.03 -3.37 9.18
CA GLY A 108 -8.48 -3.27 9.31
C GLY A 108 -9.04 -1.99 8.72
N LEU A 109 -8.47 -0.83 9.08
CA LEU A 109 -8.88 0.47 8.54
C LEU A 109 -8.60 0.60 7.04
N ALA A 110 -7.42 0.17 6.59
CA ALA A 110 -7.07 0.15 5.16
C ALA A 110 -7.99 -0.80 4.38
N GLY A 111 -8.33 -1.95 4.95
CA GLY A 111 -9.28 -2.90 4.37
C GLY A 111 -10.69 -2.32 4.26
N LEU A 112 -11.18 -1.64 5.30
CA LEU A 112 -12.48 -0.97 5.27
C LEU A 112 -12.53 0.14 4.20
N LEU A 113 -11.50 0.99 4.14
CA LEU A 113 -11.39 2.03 3.12
C LEU A 113 -11.22 1.43 1.71
N GLY A 114 -10.47 0.34 1.59
CA GLY A 114 -10.29 -0.41 0.35
C GLY A 114 -11.60 -1.03 -0.14
N VAL A 115 -12.42 -1.60 0.75
CA VAL A 115 -13.76 -2.10 0.41
C VAL A 115 -14.69 -0.95 0.03
N LEU A 116 -14.65 0.16 0.77
CA LEU A 116 -15.50 1.32 0.49
C LEU A 116 -15.19 1.95 -0.88
N LEU A 117 -13.91 2.04 -1.24
CA LEU A 117 -13.44 2.59 -2.52
C LEU A 117 -13.50 1.57 -3.67
N GLY A 118 -13.37 0.28 -3.36
CA GLY A 118 -13.37 -0.82 -4.33
C GLY A 118 -14.78 -1.33 -4.66
N ALA A 119 -15.79 -1.10 -3.82
CA ALA A 119 -17.17 -1.55 -4.04
C ALA A 119 -17.98 -0.76 -5.11
N PRO A 120 -17.81 0.56 -5.31
CA PRO A 120 -18.57 1.31 -6.31
C PRO A 120 -18.42 0.81 -7.76
N PRO A 121 -17.21 0.44 -8.24
CA PRO A 121 -17.02 -0.11 -9.58
C PRO A 121 -17.80 -1.40 -9.86
N LEU A 122 -18.00 -2.27 -8.86
CA LEU A 122 -18.76 -3.53 -9.04
C LEU A 122 -20.25 -3.32 -9.29
N LYS A 123 -20.79 -2.15 -8.93
CA LYS A 123 -22.22 -1.82 -9.09
C LYS A 123 -22.55 -1.22 -10.46
N LEU A 124 -21.55 -0.95 -11.30
CA LEU A 124 -21.73 -0.30 -12.61
C LEU A 124 -21.47 -1.32 -13.72
N HIS A 125 -22.52 -2.00 -14.19
CA HIS A 125 -22.46 -2.82 -15.40
C HIS A 125 -22.89 -1.99 -16.62
N GLY A 126 -22.22 -2.22 -17.77
CA GLY A 126 -22.70 -1.87 -19.11
C GLY A 126 -22.71 -0.39 -19.47
N ASP A 127 -23.61 0.41 -18.88
CA ASP A 127 -23.95 1.76 -19.38
C ASP A 127 -23.66 2.90 -18.38
N TYR A 128 -23.62 2.61 -17.07
CA TYR A 128 -23.37 3.65 -16.06
C TYR A 128 -21.87 3.97 -15.88
N LEU A 129 -20.96 3.06 -16.24
CA LEU A 129 -19.51 3.32 -16.26
C LEU A 129 -19.18 4.36 -17.35
N ALA A 130 -19.82 4.24 -18.52
CA ALA A 130 -19.72 5.22 -19.60
C ALA A 130 -20.28 6.59 -19.16
N GLY A 131 -21.40 6.60 -18.41
CA GLY A 131 -21.97 7.82 -17.85
C GLY A 131 -21.04 8.57 -16.88
N VAL A 132 -20.30 7.84 -16.02
CA VAL A 132 -19.32 8.45 -15.09
C VAL A 132 -18.10 9.01 -15.83
N ILE A 133 -17.60 8.32 -16.85
CA ILE A 133 -16.46 8.77 -17.65
C ILE A 133 -16.83 10.01 -18.47
N MET A 134 -18.01 10.01 -19.11
CA MET A 134 -18.51 11.16 -19.86
C MET A 134 -18.82 12.36 -18.96
N GLY A 135 -19.38 12.15 -17.77
CA GLY A 135 -19.63 13.22 -16.81
C GLY A 135 -18.34 13.86 -16.28
N ALA A 136 -17.32 13.06 -15.99
CA ALA A 136 -16.00 13.56 -15.61
C ALA A 136 -15.35 14.36 -16.75
N LEU A 137 -15.47 13.87 -18.00
CA LEU A 137 -14.93 14.55 -19.18
C LEU A 137 -15.66 15.88 -19.47
N LEU A 138 -17.00 15.88 -19.34
CA LEU A 138 -17.84 17.08 -19.49
C LEU A 138 -17.54 18.11 -18.40
N LEU A 139 -17.36 17.69 -17.14
CA LEU A 139 -17.02 18.58 -16.04
C LEU A 139 -15.62 19.19 -16.20
N SER A 140 -14.66 18.43 -16.74
CA SER A 140 -13.32 18.95 -17.06
C SER A 140 -13.28 19.88 -18.28
N ALA A 141 -14.24 19.77 -19.21
CA ALA A 141 -14.35 20.61 -20.41
C ALA A 141 -15.26 21.85 -20.23
N LEU A 142 -16.08 21.88 -19.18
CA LEU A 142 -16.94 23.01 -18.82
C LEU A 142 -16.23 24.37 -18.77
N PRO A 143 -15.00 24.50 -18.20
CA PRO A 143 -14.31 25.79 -18.13
C PRO A 143 -13.78 26.30 -19.49
N GLU A 144 -13.72 25.47 -20.53
CA GLU A 144 -13.31 25.87 -21.89
C GLU A 144 -14.49 26.32 -22.76
N VAL A 145 -15.72 25.92 -22.43
CA VAL A 145 -16.95 26.33 -23.15
C VAL A 145 -17.55 27.63 -22.58
N LEU A 146 -17.20 27.98 -21.34
CA LEU A 146 -17.66 29.18 -20.63
C LEU A 146 -16.72 30.41 -20.76
N ARG A 147 -15.74 30.36 -21.68
CA ARG A 147 -14.88 31.48 -22.07
C ARG A 147 -15.09 31.82 -23.53
#